data_AF-A0A0E4FXR0-F1
#
_entry.id   AF-A0A0E4FXR0-F1
#
_cell.length_a   1.000
_cell.length_b   1.000
_cell.length_c   1.000
_cell.angle_alpha   90.00
_cell.angle_beta   90.00
_cell.angle_gamma   90.00
#
_symmetry.space_group_name_H-M   'P 1'
#
loop_
_entity.id
_entity.type
_entity.pdbx_description
1 polymer ?
#
loop_
_entity_poly.entity_id
_entity_poly.type
_entity_poly.pdbx_seq_one_letter_code
_entity_poly.pdbx_strand_id
1 'polypeptide(L)' 'MSVEEPWRDPEHYKTGKLTRCLGCKGECRKTHWGAWCYDCNVERIERINKSFAKLFS' A
#
# COMPACT_ATOMS: atom_id res chain seq x y z
N MET A 1 -14.57 13.51 2.27
CA MET A 1 -14.22 12.44 3.21
C MET A 1 -12.71 12.44 3.37
N SER A 2 -12.20 12.84 4.53
CA SER A 2 -10.81 12.59 4.89
C SER A 2 -10.69 11.08 5.11
N VAL A 3 -10.17 10.36 4.13
CA VAL A 3 -9.79 8.96 4.35
C VAL A 3 -8.59 9.04 5.28
N GLU A 4 -8.76 8.75 6.58
CA GLU A 4 -7.68 8.81 7.58
C GLU A 4 -6.46 7.94 7.17
N GLU A 5 -6.67 7.01 6.24
CA GLU A 5 -5.65 6.10 5.72
C GLU A 5 -5.77 5.97 4.18
N PRO A 6 -5.31 6.94 3.38
CA PRO A 6 -5.49 6.93 1.92
C PRO A 6 -4.78 5.76 1.21
N TRP A 7 -3.90 5.03 1.91
CA TRP A 7 -3.31 3.79 1.43
C TRP A 7 -4.24 2.56 1.52
N ARG A 8 -5.36 2.66 2.26
CA ARG A 8 -6.41 1.63 2.36
C ARG A 8 -7.55 1.80 1.36
N ASP A 9 -7.52 2.80 0.50
CA ASP A 9 -8.55 2.95 -0.54
C ASP A 9 -8.25 2.03 -1.74
N PRO A 10 -9.06 0.98 -2.00
CA PRO A 10 -8.86 0.08 -3.13
C PRO A 10 -9.11 0.74 -4.49
N GLU A 11 -9.85 1.85 -4.57
CA GLU A 11 -10.11 2.55 -5.83
C GLU A 11 -8.82 3.11 -6.44
N HIS A 12 -7.86 3.51 -5.60
CA HIS A 12 -6.54 3.95 -6.05
C HIS A 12 -5.71 2.83 -6.72
N TYR A 13 -6.12 1.56 -6.60
CA TYR A 13 -5.46 0.40 -7.21
C TYR A 13 -6.08 -0.01 -8.54
N LYS A 14 -7.23 0.55 -8.92
CA LYS A 14 -7.92 0.14 -10.16
C LYS A 14 -7.40 0.84 -11.41
N THR A 15 -6.82 2.04 -11.27
CA THR A 15 -6.48 2.92 -12.41
C THR A 15 -5.00 2.86 -12.81
N GLY A 16 -4.19 2.09 -12.08
CA GLY A 16 -2.75 1.96 -12.29
C GLY A 16 -2.29 1.23 -13.55
N LYS A 17 -1.02 1.45 -13.94
CA LYS A 17 -0.30 0.59 -14.90
C LYS A 17 -0.01 -0.77 -14.27
N LEU A 18 -0.17 -1.86 -15.02
CA LEU A 18 0.26 -3.18 -14.55
C LEU A 18 1.76 -3.17 -14.25
N THR A 19 2.14 -3.75 -13.13
CA THR A 19 3.51 -3.85 -12.65
C THR A 19 3.68 -5.11 -11.81
N ARG A 20 4.93 -5.53 -11.63
CA ARG A 20 5.25 -6.64 -10.75
C ARG A 20 5.34 -6.16 -9.31
N CYS A 21 4.54 -6.75 -8.43
CA CYS A 21 4.49 -6.41 -7.02
C CYS A 21 5.81 -6.70 -6.31
N LEU A 22 6.28 -5.78 -5.47
CA LEU A 22 7.49 -5.97 -4.68
C LEU A 22 7.30 -7.00 -3.54
N GLY A 23 6.08 -7.17 -3.02
CA GLY A 23 5.73 -8.13 -1.97
C GLY A 23 5.54 -9.54 -2.51
N CYS A 24 4.40 -9.78 -3.17
CA CYS A 24 4.02 -11.12 -3.63
C CYS A 24 4.64 -11.55 -4.98
N LYS A 25 5.36 -10.66 -5.66
CA LYS A 25 5.93 -10.89 -7.02
C LYS A 25 4.93 -11.17 -8.14
N GLY A 26 3.62 -11.16 -7.86
CA GLY A 26 2.55 -11.22 -8.85
C GLY A 26 2.36 -9.91 -9.62
N GLU A 27 1.51 -9.92 -10.65
CA GLU A 27 1.19 -8.74 -11.44
C GLU A 27 -0.05 -8.03 -10.89
N CYS A 28 0.04 -6.72 -10.69
CA CYS A 28 -1.09 -5.89 -10.28
C CYS A 28 -0.90 -4.45 -10.73
N ARG A 29 -1.95 -3.65 -10.63
CA ARG A 29 -1.90 -2.24 -11.04
C ARG A 29 -1.15 -1.40 -9.99
N LYS A 30 -0.10 -0.71 -10.45
CA LYS A 30 0.70 0.25 -9.70
C LYS A 30 -0.14 1.43 -9.23
N THR A 31 -0.02 1.80 -7.97
CA THR A 31 -0.69 3.00 -7.45
C THR A 31 0.28 4.13 -7.20
N HIS A 32 -0.25 5.26 -6.72
CA HIS A 32 0.57 6.36 -6.20
C HIS A 32 1.49 5.91 -5.04
N TRP A 33 1.22 4.77 -4.40
CA TRP A 33 2.01 4.19 -3.30
C TRP A 33 3.17 3.29 -3.77
N GLY A 34 3.30 3.09 -5.09
CA GLY A 34 4.40 2.36 -5.71
C GLY A 34 4.00 1.01 -6.34
N ALA A 35 4.97 0.13 -6.54
CA ALA A 35 4.79 -1.18 -7.17
C ALA A 35 4.29 -2.23 -6.16
N TRP A 36 3.11 -1.97 -5.58
CA TRP A 36 2.49 -2.81 -4.57
C TRP A 36 1.03 -3.11 -4.94
N CYS A 37 0.60 -4.35 -4.75
CA CYS A 37 -0.82 -4.67 -4.79
C CYS A 37 -1.49 -4.13 -3.53
N TYR A 38 -2.83 -4.03 -3.56
CA TYR A 38 -3.61 -3.48 -2.44
C TYR A 38 -3.21 -4.10 -1.10
N ASP A 39 -3.34 -5.42 -0.97
CA ASP A 39 -3.07 -6.14 0.27
C ASP A 39 -1.62 -5.99 0.72
N CYS A 40 -0.67 -6.13 -0.21
CA CYS A 40 0.76 -5.99 0.09
C CYS A 40 1.11 -4.56 0.53
N ASN A 41 0.46 -3.53 -0.02
CA ASN A 41 0.71 -2.15 0.40
C ASN A 41 0.13 -1.88 1.79
N VAL A 42 -1.10 -2.36 2.06
CA VAL A 42 -1.73 -2.22 3.37
C VAL A 42 -0.86 -2.87 4.45
N GLU A 43 -0.45 -4.12 4.26
CA GLU A 43 0.44 -4.84 5.20
C GLU A 43 1.79 -4.13 5.38
N ARG A 44 2.34 -3.54 4.30
CA ARG A 44 3.59 -2.77 4.36
C ARG A 44 3.43 -1.51 5.20
N ILE A 45 2.40 -0.70 4.95
CA ILE A 45 2.20 0.56 5.69
C ILE A 45 1.86 0.27 7.16
N GLU A 46 1.08 -0.77 7.45
CA GLU A 46 0.82 -1.20 8.83
C GLU A 46 2.11 -1.55 9.59
N ARG A 47 3.05 -2.27 8.95
CA ARG A 47 4.36 -2.58 9.54
C ARG A 47 5.20 -1.32 9.78
N ILE A 48 5.17 -0.38 8.84
CA ILE A 48 5.84 0.91 8.98
C ILE A 48 5.25 1.69 10.17
N ASN A 49 3.92 1.81 10.25
CA ASN A 49 3.23 2.53 11.33
C ASN A 49 3.53 1.89 12.71
N LYS A 50 3.52 0.55 12.80
CA LYS A 50 3.91 -0.18 14.03
C LYS A 50 5.36 0.13 14.42
N SER A 51 6.26 0.20 13.45
CA SER A 51 7.68 0.48 13.70
C SER A 51 7.88 1.92 14.19
N PHE A 52 7.17 2.88 13.60
CA PHE A 52 7.18 4.27 14.05
C PHE A 52 6.57 4.43 15.44
N ALA A 53 5.42 3.80 15.71
CA ALA A 53 4.80 3.83 17.03
C ALA A 53 5.77 3.34 18.13
N LYS A 54 6.54 2.29 17.85
CA LYS A 54 7.58 1.78 18.77
C LYS A 54 8.75 2.75 19.00
N LEU A 55 9.07 3.60 18.03
CA LEU A 55 10.17 4.57 18.15
C LEU A 55 9.78 5.81 18.95
N PHE A 56 8.48 6.12 19.04
CA PHE A 56 7.94 7.31 19.70
C PHE A 56 7.14 7.00 20.98
N SER A 57 7.19 5.76 21.46
CA SER A 57 6.63 5.30 22.74
C SER A 57 7.70 5.15 23.80
#